data_AF-A0A7R7AG80-F1
#
_entry.id   AF-A0A7R7AG80-F1
#
_cell.length_a   1.000
_cell.length_b   1.000
_cell.length_c   1.000
_cell.angle_alpha   90.00
_cell.angle_beta   90.00
_cell.angle_gamma   90.00
#
_symmetry.space_group_name_H-M   'P 1'
#
loop_
_entity.id
_entity.type
_entity.pdbx_description
1 polymer ?
#
loop_
_entity_poly.entity_id
_entity_poly.type
_entity_poly.pdbx_seq_one_letter_code
_entity_poly.pdbx_strand_id
1 'polypeptide(L)'
;MIDVNKRLYKVATPVTQYAFRANLFMWPQRTLFFGPLQHLALHSMGAVAINIGLYQPFLLKPEHGDYQSYRCATIPAGCKHELNAFGGIVASLIIEKDAPEYSYFAHCASGRILGVTNKIEAKWVQCLQKIYEDKLDKVAINTLLNQLFNTPKATACKVDARIIEVMQTIQHDPSNDFSQEYLAASVGLSASRFRHLFSEHFDIPYRRYRMWRRVVAAMDALHKVDNLTYAAMDAGFTDSAHFNRCFRNTLGVNPSLVFRNMDRFEV
;
A
#
# COMPACT_ATOMS: atom_id res chain seq x y z
N MET A 1 -37.13 -10.99 -0.55
CA MET A 1 -36.94 -9.95 0.50
C MET A 1 -35.70 -10.31 1.29
N ILE A 2 -34.59 -9.62 1.04
CA ILE A 2 -33.36 -9.78 1.83
C ILE A 2 -33.54 -8.90 3.07
N ASP A 3 -33.51 -9.54 4.24
CA ASP A 3 -33.60 -8.90 5.54
C ASP A 3 -32.44 -7.92 5.73
N VAL A 4 -32.74 -6.62 5.65
CA VAL A 4 -31.79 -5.50 5.64
C VAL A 4 -31.04 -5.37 6.99
N ASN A 5 -31.46 -6.10 8.03
CA ASN A 5 -30.83 -6.09 9.36
C ASN A 5 -29.89 -7.27 9.65
N LYS A 6 -29.69 -8.21 8.70
CA LYS A 6 -28.64 -9.23 8.83
C LYS A 6 -27.34 -8.70 8.25
N ARG A 7 -26.43 -8.25 9.11
CA ARG A 7 -25.04 -7.93 8.72
C ARG A 7 -24.48 -9.09 7.90
N LEU A 8 -24.06 -8.81 6.67
CA LEU A 8 -23.74 -9.77 5.60
C LEU A 8 -22.74 -10.87 6.03
N TYR A 9 -21.91 -10.60 7.04
CA TYR A 9 -20.85 -11.51 7.50
C TYR A 9 -21.30 -12.63 8.44
N LYS A 10 -22.48 -12.54 9.10
CA LYS A 10 -22.98 -13.68 9.90
C LYS A 10 -23.32 -14.90 9.03
N VAL A 11 -23.29 -14.75 7.71
CA VAL A 11 -23.71 -15.74 6.71
C VAL A 11 -22.68 -15.84 5.58
N ALA A 12 -21.39 -15.53 5.83
CA ALA A 12 -20.33 -15.64 4.82
C ALA A 12 -20.14 -17.12 4.38
N THR A 13 -20.97 -17.54 3.43
CA THR A 13 -20.91 -18.79 2.68
C THR A 13 -20.18 -18.52 1.36
N PRO A 14 -19.68 -19.57 0.65
CA PRO A 14 -19.11 -19.42 -0.69
C PRO A 14 -20.03 -18.67 -1.67
N VAL A 15 -21.35 -18.71 -1.45
CA VAL A 15 -22.37 -18.01 -2.24
C VAL A 15 -22.39 -16.50 -1.98
N THR A 16 -22.16 -16.07 -0.74
CA THR A 16 -22.13 -14.63 -0.35
C THR A 16 -20.78 -13.96 -0.57
N GLN A 17 -19.71 -14.73 -0.83
CA GLN A 17 -18.36 -14.20 -1.08
C GLN A 17 -18.31 -13.28 -2.32
N TYR A 18 -19.23 -13.49 -3.28
CA TYR A 18 -19.41 -12.65 -4.47
C TYR A 18 -20.05 -11.27 -4.20
N ALA A 19 -20.62 -11.03 -3.01
CA ALA A 19 -21.18 -9.73 -2.64
C ALA A 19 -20.12 -8.73 -2.16
N PHE A 20 -18.88 -9.19 -1.97
CA PHE A 20 -17.77 -8.41 -1.42
C PHE A 20 -16.77 -8.06 -2.53
N ARG A 21 -16.96 -6.90 -3.13
CA ARG A 21 -16.11 -6.39 -4.21
C ARG A 21 -14.88 -5.68 -3.67
N ALA A 22 -13.84 -5.67 -4.50
CA ALA A 22 -12.63 -4.94 -4.17
C ALA A 22 -12.88 -3.43 -4.30
N ASN A 23 -12.43 -2.65 -3.33
CA ASN A 23 -12.49 -1.19 -3.33
C ASN A 23 -11.08 -0.65 -3.19
N LEU A 24 -10.74 0.40 -3.95
CA LEU A 24 -9.45 1.07 -3.88
C LEU A 24 -9.68 2.57 -3.71
N PHE A 25 -9.09 3.14 -2.67
CA PHE A 25 -9.11 4.58 -2.40
C PHE A 25 -7.68 5.11 -2.40
N MET A 26 -7.39 6.05 -3.29
CA MET A 26 -6.05 6.62 -3.45
C MET A 26 -6.03 8.11 -3.10
N TRP A 27 -5.07 8.50 -2.26
CA TRP A 27 -4.71 9.88 -1.95
C TRP A 27 -3.20 10.06 -2.24
N PRO A 28 -2.67 11.31 -2.27
CA PRO A 28 -1.27 11.53 -2.64
C PRO A 28 -0.23 10.75 -1.82
N GLN A 29 -0.51 10.50 -0.53
CA GLN A 29 0.43 9.90 0.43
C GLN A 29 -0.09 8.62 1.12
N ARG A 30 -1.27 8.13 0.70
CA ARG A 30 -1.84 6.89 1.25
C ARG A 30 -2.74 6.20 0.23
N THR A 31 -2.77 4.87 0.29
CA THR A 31 -3.66 4.04 -0.50
C THR A 31 -4.36 3.04 0.42
N LEU A 32 -5.68 2.94 0.33
CA LEU A 32 -6.48 1.97 1.07
C LEU A 32 -7.16 1.02 0.09
N PHE A 33 -6.84 -0.26 0.22
CA PHE A 33 -7.52 -1.33 -0.50
C PHE A 33 -8.42 -2.11 0.47
N PHE A 34 -9.60 -2.49 0.01
CA PHE A 34 -10.43 -3.52 0.62
C PHE A 34 -10.73 -4.60 -0.41
N GLY A 35 -10.80 -5.85 0.01
CA GLY A 35 -11.38 -6.89 -0.83
C GLY A 35 -10.96 -8.29 -0.45
N PRO A 36 -11.54 -9.29 -1.12
CA PRO A 36 -11.10 -10.66 -0.98
C PRO A 36 -9.67 -10.81 -1.50
N LEU A 37 -8.75 -11.25 -0.64
CA LEU A 37 -7.38 -11.59 -1.02
C LEU A 37 -7.18 -13.10 -0.93
N GLN A 38 -6.73 -13.71 -2.01
CA GLN A 38 -6.36 -15.13 -2.04
C GLN A 38 -4.93 -15.28 -1.54
N HIS A 39 -3.97 -15.19 -2.45
CA HIS A 39 -2.54 -15.29 -2.16
C HIS A 39 -1.79 -14.20 -2.92
N LEU A 40 -0.96 -13.46 -2.20
CA LEU A 40 0.05 -12.57 -2.75
C LEU A 40 1.39 -13.31 -2.68
N ALA A 41 1.97 -13.57 -3.85
CA ALA A 41 3.29 -14.19 -3.99
C ALA A 41 4.38 -13.32 -3.36
N LEU A 42 5.58 -13.87 -3.20
CA LEU A 42 6.71 -13.18 -2.58
C LEU A 42 6.97 -11.82 -3.27
N HIS A 43 6.82 -10.73 -2.52
CA HIS A 43 6.91 -9.37 -3.03
C HIS A 43 7.43 -8.41 -1.95
N SER A 44 7.79 -7.20 -2.36
CA SER A 44 8.16 -6.12 -1.44
C SER A 44 7.66 -4.78 -1.95
N MET A 45 6.96 -4.03 -1.09
CA MET A 45 6.49 -2.69 -1.39
C MET A 45 7.58 -1.63 -1.16
N GLY A 46 7.41 -0.45 -1.76
CA GLY A 46 8.28 0.72 -1.51
C GLY A 46 7.81 1.62 -0.36
N ALA A 47 6.74 1.22 0.33
CA ALA A 47 6.09 1.96 1.40
C ALA A 47 5.72 1.00 2.55
N VAL A 48 5.37 1.54 3.71
CA VAL A 48 4.85 0.73 4.82
C VAL A 48 3.40 0.36 4.54
N ALA A 49 3.00 -0.86 4.88
CA ALA A 49 1.60 -1.31 4.76
C ALA A 49 1.10 -1.91 6.07
N ILE A 50 -0.12 -1.56 6.47
CA ILE A 50 -0.87 -2.29 7.49
C ILE A 50 -1.88 -3.17 6.76
N ASN A 51 -1.86 -4.46 7.05
CA ASN A 51 -2.84 -5.43 6.58
C ASN A 51 -3.70 -5.87 7.75
N ILE A 52 -5.02 -5.77 7.59
CA ILE A 52 -5.99 -6.11 8.60
C ILE A 52 -7.00 -7.05 7.97
N GLY A 53 -7.07 -8.28 8.47
CA GLY A 53 -8.21 -9.13 8.16
C GLY A 53 -9.45 -8.44 8.74
N LEU A 54 -10.53 -8.30 7.97
CA LEU A 54 -11.75 -7.68 8.47
C LEU A 54 -12.64 -8.65 9.21
N TYR A 55 -12.60 -9.95 8.88
CA TYR A 55 -13.48 -10.94 9.54
C TYR A 55 -12.74 -12.17 10.06
N GLN A 56 -11.66 -12.58 9.38
CA GLN A 56 -10.78 -13.66 9.80
C GLN A 56 -9.31 -13.24 9.77
N PRO A 57 -8.42 -13.93 10.50
CA PRO A 57 -6.97 -13.78 10.35
C PRO A 57 -6.49 -14.16 8.93
N PHE A 58 -5.29 -13.73 8.59
CA PHE A 58 -4.57 -14.11 7.38
C PHE A 58 -3.16 -14.59 7.78
N LEU A 59 -2.49 -15.27 6.86
CA LEU A 59 -1.11 -15.72 7.06
C LEU A 59 -0.13 -14.78 6.35
N LEU A 60 0.98 -14.49 7.02
CA LEU A 60 2.15 -13.88 6.40
C LEU A 60 3.33 -14.83 6.52
N LYS A 61 4.16 -14.85 5.48
CA LYS A 61 5.45 -15.54 5.52
C LYS A 61 6.57 -14.57 5.12
N PRO A 62 7.58 -14.36 5.98
CA PRO A 62 8.79 -13.62 5.62
C PRO A 62 9.56 -14.32 4.49
N GLU A 63 10.44 -13.61 3.77
CA GLU A 63 11.37 -14.23 2.81
C GLU A 63 12.15 -15.40 3.43
N HIS A 64 12.53 -15.26 4.69
CA HIS A 64 13.17 -16.31 5.49
C HIS A 64 12.35 -16.58 6.74
N GLY A 65 11.68 -17.73 6.78
CA GLY A 65 10.87 -18.19 7.91
C GLY A 65 9.58 -18.86 7.48
N ASP A 66 8.75 -19.19 8.46
CA ASP A 66 7.49 -19.91 8.27
C ASP A 66 6.28 -18.98 8.26
N TYR A 67 5.16 -19.51 7.79
CA TYR A 67 3.87 -18.81 7.87
C TYR A 67 3.45 -18.60 9.33
N GLN A 68 3.00 -17.38 9.63
CA GLN A 68 2.40 -17.01 10.91
C GLN A 68 1.05 -16.36 10.70
N SER A 69 0.12 -16.59 11.62
CA SER A 69 -1.25 -16.07 11.58
C SER A 69 -1.36 -14.72 12.25
N TYR A 70 -2.00 -13.78 11.57
CA TYR A 70 -2.18 -12.41 12.04
C TYR A 70 -3.59 -11.90 11.80
N ARG A 71 -4.07 -11.10 12.75
CA ARG A 71 -5.29 -10.33 12.58
C ARG A 71 -5.01 -8.94 12.00
N CYS A 72 -3.95 -8.31 12.49
CA CYS A 72 -3.40 -7.04 12.04
C CYS A 72 -1.88 -7.20 11.93
N ALA A 73 -1.29 -6.73 10.84
CA ALA A 73 0.16 -6.81 10.64
C ALA A 73 0.68 -5.57 9.91
N THR A 74 1.75 -4.98 10.43
CA THR A 74 2.49 -3.91 9.77
C THR A 74 3.70 -4.50 9.05
N ILE A 75 3.90 -4.08 7.80
CA ILE A 75 4.95 -4.56 6.91
C ILE A 75 5.79 -3.36 6.48
N PRO A 76 7.07 -3.28 6.89
CA PRO A 76 7.95 -2.17 6.52
C PRO A 76 8.24 -2.11 5.02
N ALA A 77 8.63 -0.92 4.54
CA ALA A 77 9.10 -0.74 3.18
C ALA A 77 10.30 -1.65 2.89
N GLY A 78 10.34 -2.22 1.68
CA GLY A 78 11.42 -3.11 1.24
C GLY A 78 11.39 -4.52 1.83
N CYS A 79 10.48 -4.80 2.76
CA CYS A 79 10.37 -6.10 3.43
C CYS A 79 9.70 -7.13 2.51
N LYS A 80 10.46 -8.17 2.13
CA LYS A 80 9.93 -9.24 1.27
C LYS A 80 9.10 -10.24 2.06
N HIS A 81 7.89 -10.50 1.58
CA HIS A 81 6.95 -11.41 2.23
C HIS A 81 5.92 -11.98 1.25
N GLU A 82 5.28 -13.08 1.65
CA GLU A 82 4.07 -13.64 1.07
C GLU A 82 2.88 -13.34 2.00
N LEU A 83 1.68 -13.20 1.43
CA LEU A 83 0.43 -13.06 2.18
C LEU A 83 -0.58 -14.07 1.66
N ASN A 84 -1.27 -14.77 2.55
CA ASN A 84 -2.37 -15.65 2.19
C ASN A 84 -3.58 -15.40 3.11
N ALA A 85 -4.68 -14.92 2.55
CA ALA A 85 -5.91 -14.67 3.28
C ALA A 85 -7.04 -15.64 2.92
N PHE A 86 -6.76 -16.64 2.06
CA PHE A 86 -7.69 -17.69 1.66
C PHE A 86 -9.05 -17.18 1.15
N GLY A 87 -9.03 -16.05 0.44
CA GLY A 87 -10.23 -15.38 -0.07
C GLY A 87 -10.97 -14.53 0.98
N GLY A 88 -10.39 -14.36 2.16
CA GLY A 88 -10.91 -13.49 3.21
C GLY A 88 -10.82 -12.01 2.84
N ILE A 89 -11.70 -11.21 3.44
CA ILE A 89 -11.69 -9.75 3.24
C ILE A 89 -10.57 -9.13 4.07
N VAL A 90 -9.64 -8.50 3.38
CA VAL A 90 -8.50 -7.78 3.97
C VAL A 90 -8.61 -6.31 3.62
N ALA A 91 -8.29 -5.47 4.58
CA ALA A 91 -8.00 -4.06 4.38
C ALA A 91 -6.48 -3.87 4.38
N SER A 92 -5.93 -3.29 3.31
CA SER A 92 -4.52 -2.97 3.16
C SER A 92 -4.36 -1.46 3.08
N LEU A 93 -3.84 -0.85 4.13
CA LEU A 93 -3.54 0.58 4.19
C LEU A 93 -2.04 0.81 3.99
N ILE A 94 -1.68 1.41 2.87
CA ILE A 94 -0.30 1.71 2.47
C ILE A 94 -0.05 3.18 2.73
N ILE A 95 1.03 3.51 3.42
CA ILE A 95 1.39 4.87 3.83
C ILE A 95 2.78 5.22 3.29
N GLU A 96 2.88 6.32 2.56
CA GLU A 96 4.16 6.80 2.04
C GLU A 96 5.05 7.33 3.18
N LYS A 97 6.37 7.28 3.00
CA LYS A 97 7.34 7.63 4.05
C LYS A 97 7.30 9.09 4.49
N ASP A 98 6.91 9.97 3.58
CA ASP A 98 6.71 11.41 3.77
C ASP A 98 5.32 11.78 4.30
N ALA A 99 4.43 10.80 4.47
CA ALA A 99 3.13 11.02 5.08
C ALA A 99 3.30 11.45 6.55
N PRO A 100 2.55 12.46 7.04
CA PRO A 100 2.55 12.84 8.45
C PRO A 100 2.25 11.67 9.39
N GLU A 101 1.43 10.72 8.94
CA GLU A 101 1.02 9.56 9.72
C GLU A 101 2.09 8.45 9.77
N TYR A 102 3.14 8.52 8.95
CA TYR A 102 4.21 7.51 8.94
C TYR A 102 4.85 7.36 10.32
N SER A 103 4.92 8.44 11.11
CA SER A 103 5.49 8.42 12.46
C SER A 103 4.79 7.42 13.39
N TYR A 104 3.52 7.10 13.12
CA TYR A 104 2.78 6.06 13.83
C TYR A 104 3.46 4.68 13.71
N PHE A 105 4.14 4.43 12.58
CA PHE A 105 4.84 3.18 12.26
C PHE A 105 6.35 3.26 12.49
N ALA A 106 6.88 4.34 13.06
CA ALA A 106 8.33 4.51 13.23
C ALA A 106 8.98 3.38 14.04
N HIS A 107 8.23 2.76 14.97
CA HIS A 107 8.70 1.61 15.75
C HIS A 107 8.80 0.31 14.93
N CYS A 108 8.13 0.22 13.79
CA CYS A 108 8.22 -0.91 12.85
C CYS A 108 9.43 -0.82 11.90
N ALA A 109 10.15 0.31 11.85
CA ALA A 109 11.24 0.55 10.91
C ALA A 109 12.54 -0.25 11.18
N SER A 110 12.60 -1.11 12.21
CA SER A 110 13.81 -1.84 12.61
C SER A 110 14.19 -3.05 11.74
N GLY A 111 13.70 -3.12 10.49
CA GLY A 111 14.24 -4.01 9.44
C GLY A 111 14.07 -5.53 9.65
N ARG A 112 13.39 -5.98 10.69
CA ARG A 112 13.02 -7.39 10.89
C ARG A 112 11.53 -7.57 10.70
N ILE A 113 11.12 -8.74 10.19
CA ILE A 113 9.77 -9.28 10.40
C ILE A 113 9.65 -9.76 11.87
N LEU A 114 10.09 -8.90 12.81
CA LEU A 114 9.66 -8.86 14.20
C LEU A 114 8.60 -7.76 14.40
N GLY A 115 8.27 -7.00 13.34
CA GLY A 115 7.43 -5.80 13.36
C GLY A 115 5.93 -6.03 13.18
N VAL A 116 5.43 -7.27 13.27
CA VAL A 116 3.99 -7.47 13.46
C VAL A 116 3.66 -7.23 14.92
N THR A 117 3.28 -6.00 15.24
CA THR A 117 2.83 -5.65 16.58
C THR A 117 1.32 -5.90 16.69
N ASN A 118 0.89 -6.75 17.64
CA ASN A 118 -0.53 -6.95 17.99
C ASN A 118 -1.16 -5.75 18.73
N LYS A 119 -0.63 -4.54 18.60
CA LYS A 119 -1.26 -3.36 19.20
C LYS A 119 -2.15 -2.65 18.20
N ILE A 120 -3.33 -2.31 18.70
CA ILE A 120 -4.48 -1.68 18.03
C ILE A 120 -5.36 -2.64 17.18
N GLU A 121 -5.69 -3.82 17.71
CA GLU A 121 -6.57 -4.77 17.01
C GLU A 121 -8.03 -4.32 16.95
N ALA A 122 -8.67 -3.99 18.08
CA ALA A 122 -10.12 -3.78 18.09
C ALA A 122 -10.57 -2.50 17.37
N LYS A 123 -9.90 -1.36 17.62
CA LYS A 123 -10.30 -0.06 17.05
C LYS A 123 -10.12 0.01 15.53
N TRP A 124 -8.99 -0.47 15.00
CA TRP A 124 -8.77 -0.50 13.55
C TRP A 124 -9.71 -1.48 12.85
N VAL A 125 -9.86 -2.69 13.39
CA VAL A 125 -10.80 -3.69 12.83
C VAL A 125 -12.22 -3.11 12.81
N GLN A 126 -12.72 -2.56 13.91
CA GLN A 126 -14.06 -1.99 13.97
C GLN A 126 -14.24 -0.80 13.02
N CYS A 127 -13.26 0.10 12.95
CA CYS A 127 -13.32 1.26 12.06
C CYS A 127 -13.30 0.85 10.58
N LEU A 128 -12.42 -0.06 10.19
CA LEU A 128 -12.31 -0.51 8.81
C LEU A 128 -13.46 -1.43 8.41
N GLN A 129 -14.00 -2.23 9.33
CA GLN A 129 -15.27 -2.95 9.12
C GLN A 129 -16.41 -1.96 8.87
N LYS A 130 -16.54 -0.91 9.69
CA LYS A 130 -17.54 0.14 9.48
C LYS A 130 -17.40 0.79 8.12
N ILE A 131 -16.18 1.22 7.75
CA ILE A 131 -15.91 1.81 6.44
C ILE A 131 -16.37 0.89 5.31
N TYR A 132 -16.05 -0.40 5.40
CA TYR A 132 -16.34 -1.38 4.37
C TYR A 132 -17.83 -1.76 4.29
N GLU A 133 -18.49 -1.94 5.44
CA GLU A 133 -19.90 -2.32 5.54
C GLU A 133 -20.85 -1.17 5.20
N ASP A 134 -20.57 0.03 5.71
CA ASP A 134 -21.39 1.21 5.46
C ASP A 134 -21.12 1.84 4.08
N LYS A 135 -20.13 1.32 3.33
CA LYS A 135 -19.70 1.82 2.01
C LYS A 135 -19.47 3.33 2.01
N LEU A 136 -18.70 3.79 3.00
CA LEU A 136 -18.44 5.21 3.18
C LEU A 136 -17.71 5.81 1.97
N ASP A 137 -17.98 7.09 1.70
CA ASP A 137 -17.28 7.82 0.65
C ASP A 137 -15.83 8.14 1.04
N LYS A 138 -15.05 8.57 0.04
CA LYS A 138 -13.63 8.88 0.19
C LYS A 138 -13.36 9.97 1.24
N VAL A 139 -14.25 10.94 1.42
CA VAL A 139 -14.07 12.06 2.36
C VAL A 139 -14.29 11.58 3.81
N ALA A 140 -15.35 10.80 4.04
CA ALA A 140 -15.66 10.20 5.33
C ALA A 140 -14.55 9.21 5.75
N ILE A 141 -14.06 8.39 4.81
CA ILE A 141 -12.94 7.48 5.07
C ILE A 141 -11.69 8.25 5.50
N ASN A 142 -11.33 9.31 4.77
CA ASN A 142 -10.14 10.09 5.09
C ASN A 142 -10.24 10.72 6.51
N THR A 143 -11.42 11.22 6.86
CA THR A 143 -11.71 11.76 8.20
C THR A 143 -11.52 10.70 9.29
N LEU A 144 -12.08 9.51 9.11
CA LEU A 144 -11.96 8.40 10.06
C LEU A 144 -10.52 7.91 10.20
N LEU A 145 -9.78 7.80 9.10
CA LEU A 145 -8.35 7.47 9.13
C LEU A 145 -7.57 8.50 9.94
N ASN A 146 -7.79 9.80 9.71
CA ASN A 146 -7.11 10.86 10.47
C ASN A 146 -7.41 10.75 11.98
N GLN A 147 -8.64 10.42 12.35
CA GLN A 147 -9.01 10.16 13.75
C GLN A 147 -8.37 8.89 14.34
N LEU A 148 -8.10 7.87 13.51
CA LEU A 148 -7.35 6.68 13.94
C LEU A 148 -5.88 7.01 14.21
N PHE A 149 -5.29 7.88 13.39
CA PHE A 149 -3.90 8.30 13.49
C PHE A 149 -3.62 9.36 14.56
N ASN A 150 -4.66 10.04 15.09
CA ASN A 150 -4.59 11.08 16.13
C ASN A 150 -4.05 10.54 17.48
N THR A 151 -2.77 10.23 17.47
CA THR A 151 -1.88 9.91 18.58
C THR A 151 -0.83 11.04 18.59
N PRO A 152 -0.24 11.39 19.75
CA PRO A 152 0.67 12.52 19.85
C PRO A 152 1.74 12.45 18.77
N LYS A 153 1.90 13.53 17.98
CA LYS A 153 2.92 13.66 16.93
C LYS A 153 4.24 13.15 17.48
N ALA A 154 4.70 11.97 17.03
CA ALA A 154 6.08 11.63 17.24
C ALA A 154 6.90 12.69 16.49
N THR A 155 7.95 13.20 17.12
CA THR A 155 8.83 14.21 16.54
C THR A 155 9.18 13.81 15.11
N ALA A 156 8.79 14.65 14.15
CA ALA A 156 9.08 14.41 12.74
C ALA A 156 10.58 14.15 12.59
N CYS A 157 10.94 13.01 11.99
CA CYS A 157 12.33 12.73 11.68
C CYS A 157 12.81 13.86 10.76
N LYS A 158 13.93 14.51 11.11
CA LYS A 158 14.41 15.68 10.37
C LYS A 158 14.99 15.20 9.04
N VAL A 159 14.16 15.20 8.02
CA VAL A 159 14.55 14.81 6.66
C VAL A 159 15.43 15.90 6.05
N ASP A 160 16.46 15.49 5.32
CA ASP A 160 17.27 16.40 4.50
C ASP A 160 16.38 17.04 3.41
N ALA A 161 16.31 18.38 3.40
CA ALA A 161 15.44 19.12 2.48
C ALA A 161 15.73 18.80 1.00
N ARG A 162 16.98 18.48 0.67
CA ARG A 162 17.40 18.09 -0.69
C ARG A 162 16.78 16.76 -1.12
N ILE A 163 16.63 15.84 -0.17
CA ILE A 163 15.97 14.56 -0.44
C ILE A 163 14.48 14.79 -0.65
N ILE A 164 13.84 15.67 0.13
CA ILE A 164 12.43 16.05 -0.07
C ILE A 164 12.22 16.63 -1.48
N GLU A 165 13.09 17.53 -1.93
CA GLU A 165 12.99 18.13 -3.27
C GLU A 165 13.07 17.08 -4.39
N VAL A 166 14.03 16.15 -4.28
CA VAL A 166 14.14 15.03 -5.23
C VAL A 166 12.88 14.17 -5.23
N MET A 167 12.30 13.90 -4.06
CA MET A 167 11.05 13.13 -4.00
C MET A 167 9.92 13.86 -4.69
N GLN A 168 9.72 15.14 -4.39
CA GLN A 168 8.66 15.94 -5.02
C GLN A 168 8.77 15.91 -6.53
N THR A 169 10.01 15.97 -7.06
CA THR A 169 10.30 15.80 -8.49
C THR A 169 9.81 14.45 -9.02
N ILE A 170 10.14 13.34 -8.33
CA ILE A 170 9.72 11.98 -8.72
C ILE A 170 8.20 11.79 -8.58
N GLN A 171 7.58 12.39 -7.57
CA GLN A 171 6.15 12.29 -7.35
C GLN A 171 5.35 13.05 -8.40
N HIS A 172 5.88 14.17 -8.89
CA HIS A 172 5.27 14.98 -9.94
C HIS A 172 5.37 14.32 -11.33
N ASP A 173 6.51 13.68 -11.62
CA ASP A 173 6.72 12.97 -12.88
C ASP A 173 7.30 11.55 -12.64
N PRO A 174 6.45 10.59 -12.21
CA PRO A 174 6.87 9.22 -11.95
C PRO A 174 7.27 8.48 -13.24
N SER A 175 6.80 8.96 -14.40
CA SER A 175 7.09 8.37 -15.71
C SER A 175 8.54 8.60 -16.14
N ASN A 176 9.20 9.64 -15.61
CA ASN A 176 10.54 10.05 -16.02
C ASN A 176 11.66 9.12 -15.53
N ASP A 177 12.61 8.77 -16.42
CA ASP A 177 13.82 8.00 -16.14
C ASP A 177 15.00 8.84 -15.63
N PHE A 178 14.73 9.70 -14.64
CA PHE A 178 15.79 10.45 -13.96
C PHE A 178 16.88 9.51 -13.41
N SER A 179 18.12 9.70 -13.87
CA SER A 179 19.25 8.99 -13.29
C SER A 179 19.51 9.47 -11.88
N GLN A 180 20.09 8.59 -11.07
CA GLN A 180 20.48 8.93 -9.71
C GLN A 180 21.53 10.05 -9.70
N GLU A 181 22.44 10.04 -10.68
CA GLU A 181 23.51 11.01 -10.86
C GLU A 181 22.93 12.40 -11.18
N TYR A 182 21.91 12.45 -12.05
CA TYR A 182 21.23 13.69 -12.41
C TYR A 182 20.53 14.32 -11.19
N LEU A 183 19.73 13.54 -10.46
CA LEU A 183 19.02 14.03 -9.27
C LEU A 183 19.96 14.38 -8.12
N ALA A 184 21.08 13.67 -7.97
CA ALA A 184 22.10 14.03 -7.00
C ALA A 184 22.71 15.39 -7.35
N ALA A 185 23.09 15.59 -8.62
CA ALA A 185 23.67 16.85 -9.09
C ALA A 185 22.69 18.02 -8.97
N SER A 186 21.40 17.82 -9.24
CA SER A 186 20.39 18.89 -9.17
C SER A 186 20.22 19.47 -7.77
N VAL A 187 20.56 18.71 -6.72
CA VAL A 187 20.52 19.16 -5.32
C VAL A 187 21.91 19.32 -4.67
N GLY A 188 22.97 19.39 -5.50
CA GLY A 188 24.34 19.65 -5.04
C GLY A 188 24.94 18.50 -4.23
N LEU A 189 24.56 17.25 -4.51
CA LEU A 189 25.07 16.04 -3.89
C LEU A 189 25.91 15.20 -4.86
N SER A 190 26.91 14.49 -4.33
CA SER A 190 27.50 13.37 -5.06
C SER A 190 26.54 12.18 -5.08
N ALA A 191 26.63 11.33 -6.10
CA ALA A 191 25.79 10.13 -6.21
C ALA A 191 25.95 9.17 -5.01
N SER A 192 27.13 9.14 -4.38
CA SER A 192 27.37 8.36 -3.16
C SER A 192 26.63 8.95 -1.95
N ARG A 193 26.76 10.26 -1.72
CA ARG A 193 26.06 10.93 -0.61
C ARG A 193 24.54 10.88 -0.78
N PHE A 194 24.06 11.04 -2.01
CA PHE A 194 22.65 10.88 -2.34
C PHE A 194 22.14 9.48 -1.97
N ARG A 195 22.81 8.40 -2.39
CA ARG A 195 22.40 7.03 -2.04
C ARG A 195 22.32 6.80 -0.54
N HIS A 196 23.32 7.30 0.18
CA HIS A 196 23.39 7.16 1.63
C HIS A 196 22.21 7.88 2.30
N LEU A 197 22.02 9.17 2.02
CA LEU A 197 20.92 9.97 2.57
C LEU A 197 19.54 9.42 2.17
N PHE A 198 19.40 8.96 0.92
CA PHE A 198 18.14 8.40 0.44
C PHE A 198 17.80 7.11 1.18
N SER A 199 18.76 6.19 1.31
CA SER A 199 18.51 4.91 1.98
C SER A 199 18.34 5.08 3.49
N GLU A 200 19.07 6.02 4.11
CA GLU A 200 18.90 6.41 5.52
C GLU A 200 17.49 6.97 5.77
N HIS A 201 16.93 7.71 4.82
CA HIS A 201 15.60 8.27 4.99
C HIS A 201 14.48 7.29 4.63
N PHE A 202 14.56 6.58 3.50
CA PHE A 202 13.45 5.76 2.96
C PHE A 202 13.47 4.30 3.37
N ASP A 203 14.53 3.84 4.03
CA ASP A 203 14.78 2.42 4.33
C ASP A 203 14.91 1.54 3.07
N ILE A 204 14.89 2.16 1.87
CA ILE A 204 14.98 1.48 0.57
C ILE A 204 15.89 2.23 -0.40
N PRO A 205 16.54 1.53 -1.35
CA PRO A 205 17.29 2.17 -2.42
C PRO A 205 16.42 3.04 -3.32
N TYR A 206 16.97 4.14 -3.85
CA TYR A 206 16.32 5.06 -4.80
C TYR A 206 15.60 4.33 -5.94
N ARG A 207 16.25 3.36 -6.59
CA ARG A 207 15.66 2.60 -7.71
C ARG A 207 14.37 1.88 -7.30
N ARG A 208 14.28 1.38 -6.07
CA ARG A 208 13.07 0.72 -5.54
C ARG A 208 11.97 1.74 -5.27
N TYR A 209 12.30 2.88 -4.66
CA TYR A 209 11.34 3.97 -4.46
C TYR A 209 10.75 4.45 -5.79
N ARG A 210 11.60 4.68 -6.79
CA ARG A 210 11.17 5.09 -8.12
C ARG A 210 10.24 4.06 -8.78
N MET A 211 10.59 2.79 -8.73
CA MET A 211 9.73 1.71 -9.25
C MET A 211 8.39 1.66 -8.50
N TRP A 212 8.40 1.87 -7.18
CA TRP A 212 7.19 1.97 -6.37
C TRP A 212 6.30 3.12 -6.84
N ARG A 213 6.85 4.33 -7.02
CA ARG A 213 6.09 5.49 -7.51
C ARG A 213 5.50 5.26 -8.91
N ARG A 214 6.23 4.58 -9.81
CA ARG A 214 5.69 4.15 -11.12
C ARG A 214 4.51 3.18 -10.98
N VAL A 215 4.62 2.17 -10.11
CA VAL A 215 3.52 1.23 -9.86
C VAL A 215 2.29 1.95 -9.30
N VAL A 216 2.48 2.87 -8.35
CA VAL A 216 1.39 3.67 -7.78
C VAL A 216 0.73 4.56 -8.85
N ALA A 217 1.51 5.20 -9.72
CA ALA A 217 0.98 5.99 -10.84
C ALA A 217 0.15 5.12 -11.80
N ALA A 218 0.65 3.94 -12.16
CA ALA A 218 -0.08 2.99 -13.00
C ALA A 218 -1.37 2.49 -12.33
N MET A 219 -1.36 2.29 -11.01
CA MET A 219 -2.58 1.93 -10.26
C MET A 219 -3.63 3.03 -10.32
N ASP A 220 -3.23 4.29 -10.16
CA ASP A 220 -4.14 5.43 -10.23
C ASP A 220 -4.72 5.60 -11.65
N ALA A 221 -3.87 5.50 -12.69
CA ALA A 221 -4.32 5.53 -14.08
C ALA A 221 -5.25 4.34 -14.42
N LEU A 222 -4.94 3.13 -13.94
CA LEU A 222 -5.80 1.95 -14.10
C LEU A 222 -7.16 2.13 -13.42
N HIS A 223 -7.15 2.67 -12.20
CA HIS A 223 -8.37 2.89 -11.44
C HIS A 223 -9.31 3.87 -12.18
N LYS A 224 -8.73 4.87 -12.87
CA LYS A 224 -9.48 5.85 -13.67
C LYS A 224 -9.92 5.33 -15.05
N VAL A 225 -9.03 4.70 -15.83
CA VAL A 225 -9.24 4.52 -17.29
C VAL A 225 -9.43 3.05 -17.74
N ASP A 226 -9.48 2.09 -16.81
CA ASP A 226 -9.61 0.62 -17.06
C ASP A 226 -8.84 0.06 -18.25
N ASN A 227 -7.67 0.62 -18.54
CA ASN A 227 -6.88 0.24 -19.69
C ASN A 227 -5.45 -0.02 -19.25
N LEU A 228 -5.10 -1.31 -19.20
CA LEU A 228 -3.80 -1.79 -18.75
C LEU A 228 -2.64 -1.23 -19.56
N THR A 229 -2.80 -1.18 -20.88
CA THR A 229 -1.75 -0.71 -21.78
C THR A 229 -1.56 0.78 -21.64
N TYR A 230 -2.65 1.55 -21.60
CA TYR A 230 -2.61 2.99 -21.38
C TYR A 230 -1.93 3.32 -20.03
N ALA A 231 -2.38 2.71 -18.94
CA ALA A 231 -1.81 2.95 -17.61
C ALA A 231 -0.34 2.54 -17.50
N ALA A 232 0.08 1.47 -18.19
CA ALA A 232 1.49 1.09 -18.26
C ALA A 232 2.33 2.15 -18.97
N MET A 233 1.86 2.64 -20.13
CA MET A 233 2.57 3.66 -20.90
C MET A 233 2.61 5.02 -20.18
N ASP A 234 1.48 5.45 -19.62
CA ASP A 234 1.35 6.71 -18.87
C ASP A 234 2.26 6.75 -17.64
N ALA A 235 2.43 5.62 -16.96
CA ALA A 235 3.35 5.49 -15.83
C ALA A 235 4.82 5.25 -16.22
N GLY A 236 5.16 5.27 -17.52
CA GLY A 236 6.53 5.14 -18.01
C GLY A 236 7.08 3.70 -18.03
N PHE A 237 6.23 2.68 -18.10
CA PHE A 237 6.67 1.32 -18.41
C PHE A 237 6.88 1.14 -19.91
N THR A 238 7.91 0.37 -20.28
CA THR A 238 8.21 0.05 -21.69
C THR A 238 7.07 -0.65 -22.42
N ASP A 239 6.34 -1.52 -21.71
CA ASP A 239 5.23 -2.31 -22.23
C ASP A 239 4.42 -2.93 -21.07
N SER A 240 3.25 -3.49 -21.39
CA SER A 240 2.36 -4.13 -20.43
C SER A 240 2.96 -5.37 -19.75
N ALA A 241 3.92 -6.07 -20.39
CA ALA A 241 4.57 -7.23 -19.79
C ALA A 241 5.60 -6.82 -18.73
N HIS A 242 6.36 -5.74 -18.97
CA HIS A 242 7.22 -5.11 -17.99
C HIS A 242 6.42 -4.58 -16.81
N PHE A 243 5.30 -3.88 -17.08
CA PHE A 243 4.38 -3.44 -16.03
C PHE A 243 3.86 -4.62 -15.18
N ASN A 244 3.33 -5.68 -15.79
CA ASN A 244 2.83 -6.85 -15.07
C ASN A 244 3.90 -7.47 -14.15
N ARG A 245 5.14 -7.62 -14.64
CA ARG A 245 6.26 -8.15 -13.85
C ARG A 245 6.57 -7.25 -12.65
N CYS A 246 6.69 -5.94 -12.88
CA CYS A 246 6.98 -4.98 -11.82
C CYS A 246 5.87 -4.92 -10.78
N PHE A 247 4.61 -4.82 -11.22
CA PHE A 247 3.45 -4.82 -10.34
C PHE A 247 3.39 -6.08 -9.49
N ARG A 248 3.59 -7.28 -10.09
CA ARG A 248 3.63 -8.54 -9.35
C ARG A 248 4.79 -8.61 -8.35
N ASN A 249 5.98 -8.12 -8.72
CA ASN A 249 7.12 -8.07 -7.79
C ASN A 249 6.92 -7.08 -6.64
N THR A 250 6.07 -6.07 -6.84
CA THR A 250 5.79 -5.02 -5.85
C THR A 250 4.59 -5.33 -4.96
N LEU A 251 3.56 -6.00 -5.47
CA LEU A 251 2.28 -6.24 -4.79
C LEU A 251 1.91 -7.73 -4.66
N GLY A 252 2.71 -8.64 -5.23
CA GLY A 252 2.52 -10.09 -5.12
C GLY A 252 1.43 -10.68 -6.00
N VAL A 253 0.73 -9.87 -6.78
CA VAL A 253 -0.41 -10.28 -7.62
C VAL A 253 -0.34 -9.59 -8.98
N ASN A 254 -1.00 -10.14 -10.01
CA ASN A 254 -1.11 -9.46 -11.29
C ASN A 254 -2.18 -8.35 -11.25
N PRO A 255 -2.00 -7.23 -11.98
CA PRO A 255 -2.97 -6.14 -12.03
C PRO A 255 -4.38 -6.59 -12.39
N SER A 256 -4.53 -7.50 -13.36
CA SER A 256 -5.83 -7.97 -13.83
C SER A 256 -6.68 -8.63 -12.75
N LEU A 257 -6.07 -9.29 -11.76
CA LEU A 257 -6.79 -9.91 -10.64
C LEU A 257 -7.30 -8.87 -9.64
N VAL A 258 -6.59 -7.74 -9.52
CA VAL A 258 -6.97 -6.65 -8.61
C VAL A 258 -8.07 -5.81 -9.24
N PHE A 259 -7.92 -5.41 -10.51
CA PHE A 259 -8.77 -4.39 -11.13
C PHE A 259 -10.00 -4.95 -11.89
N ARG A 260 -10.06 -6.24 -12.26
CA ARG A 260 -11.16 -6.80 -13.06
C ARG A 260 -12.54 -6.73 -12.41
N ASN A 261 -12.61 -6.85 -11.08
CA ASN A 261 -13.86 -6.86 -10.32
C ASN A 261 -13.90 -5.77 -9.23
N MET A 262 -13.16 -4.68 -9.46
CA MET A 262 -13.04 -3.58 -8.52
C MET A 262 -14.19 -2.59 -8.73
N ASP A 263 -14.84 -2.16 -7.65
CA ASP A 263 -15.75 -1.03 -7.69
C ASP A 263 -14.93 0.27 -7.83
N ARG A 264 -15.27 1.06 -8.85
CA ARG A 264 -14.63 2.35 -9.13
C ARG A 264 -15.52 3.43 -8.54
N PHE A 265 -15.02 4.11 -7.53
CA PHE A 265 -15.71 5.24 -6.93
C PHE A 265 -15.13 6.51 -7.56
N GLU A 266 -15.74 6.95 -8.66
CA GLU A 266 -15.54 8.31 -9.14
C GLU A 266 -16.46 9.25 -8.36
N VAL A 267 -15.92 9.90 -7.33
CA VAL A 267 -16.35 11.24 -6.87
C VAL A 267 -15.17 11.94 -6.19
#